data_AF-A0A9E7W0Q1-F1
#
_entry.id   AF-A0A9E7W0Q1-F1
#
_cell.length_a   1.000
_cell.length_b   1.000
_cell.length_c   1.000
_cell.angle_alpha   90.00
_cell.angle_beta   90.00
_cell.angle_gamma   90.00
#
_symmetry.space_group_name_H-M   'P 1'
#
loop_
_entity.id
_entity.type
_entity.pdbx_description
1 polymer ?
#
loop_
_entity_poly.entity_id
_entity_poly.type
_entity_poly.pdbx_seq_one_letter_code
_entity_poly.pdbx_strand_id
1 'polypeptide(L)' 'MYAFIWRILPGNWVVKLILALILIVAVVLLLMQYVFPVIAPYMPFNNATVTEGGQ' A
#
# COMPACT_ATOMS: atom_id res chain seq x y z
N MET A 1 -23.88 24.36 -6.40
CA MET A 1 -23.00 24.35 -5.21
C MET A 1 -22.19 23.03 -5.04
N TYR A 2 -21.86 22.32 -6.12
CA TYR A 2 -20.79 21.29 -6.19
C TYR A 2 -19.87 21.49 -7.42
N ALA A 3 -20.14 22.54 -8.21
CA ALA A 3 -19.51 22.79 -9.49
C ALA A 3 -18.07 23.30 -9.39
N PHE A 4 -17.66 23.86 -8.24
CA PHE A 4 -16.34 24.46 -8.10
C PHE A 4 -15.23 23.41 -7.90
N ILE A 5 -15.53 22.35 -7.14
CA ILE A 5 -14.63 21.19 -6.92
C ILE A 5 -14.43 20.35 -8.20
N TRP A 6 -15.41 20.39 -9.10
CA TRP A 6 -15.31 19.74 -10.40
C TRP A 6 -14.56 20.55 -11.47
N ARG A 7 -14.28 21.83 -11.21
CA ARG A 7 -13.68 22.74 -12.19
C ARG A 7 -12.20 23.06 -11.98
N ILE A 8 -11.65 22.71 -10.81
CA ILE A 8 -10.23 22.95 -10.44
C ILE A 8 -9.29 21.82 -10.86
N LEU A 9 -9.83 20.67 -11.26
CA LEU A 9 -9.04 19.54 -11.70
C LEU A 9 -9.07 19.47 -13.23
N PRO A 10 -7.92 19.66 -13.92
CA PRO A 10 -7.86 19.49 -15.37
C PRO A 10 -8.00 18.01 -15.69
N GLY A 11 -9.15 17.63 -16.24
CA GLY A 11 -9.43 16.26 -16.70
C GLY A 11 -10.72 15.67 -16.12
N ASN A 12 -11.42 14.89 -16.95
CA ASN A 12 -12.67 14.19 -16.64
C ASN A 12 -12.61 13.43 -15.31
N TRP A 13 -13.78 13.14 -14.72
CA TRP A 13 -13.93 12.31 -13.51
C TRP A 13 -13.05 11.05 -13.50
N VAL A 14 -12.87 10.46 -14.67
CA VAL A 14 -12.00 9.30 -14.92
C VAL A 14 -10.54 9.58 -14.55
N VAL A 15 -10.00 10.76 -14.84
CA VAL A 15 -8.62 11.15 -14.50
C VAL A 15 -8.44 11.27 -12.99
N LYS A 16 -9.42 11.82 -12.28
CA LYS A 16 -9.42 11.85 -10.80
C LYS A 16 -9.44 10.44 -10.21
N LEU A 17 -10.30 9.58 -10.77
CA LEU A 17 -10.41 8.18 -10.34
C LEU A 17 -9.09 7.44 -10.56
N ILE A 18 -8.49 7.59 -11.74
CA ILE A 18 -7.19 7.00 -12.08
C ILE A 18 -6.10 7.51 -11.15
N LEU A 19 -6.03 8.83 -10.89
CA LEU A 19 -5.02 9.39 -10.00
C LEU A 19 -5.15 8.88 -8.56
N ALA A 20 -6.39 8.79 -8.04
CA ALA A 20 -6.64 8.20 -6.73
C ALA A 20 -6.25 6.71 -6.69
N LEU A 21 -6.56 5.97 -7.75
CA LEU A 21 -6.23 4.56 -7.88
C LEU A 21 -4.70 4.34 -7.95
N ILE A 22 -3.98 5.20 -8.68
CA ILE A 22 -2.52 5.21 -8.72
C ILE A 22 -1.94 5.50 -7.33
N LEU A 23 -2.50 6.46 -6.60
CA LEU A 23 -2.06 6.78 -5.24
C LEU A 23 -2.22 5.58 -4.30
N ILE A 24 -3.35 4.88 -4.38
CA ILE A 24 -3.60 3.66 -3.60
C ILE A 24 -2.57 2.58 -3.96
N VAL A 25 -2.36 2.33 -5.25
CA VAL A 25 -1.37 1.35 -5.71
C VAL A 25 0.04 1.73 -5.24
N ALA A 26 0.42 3.01 -5.32
CA ALA A 26 1.71 3.49 -4.85
C ALA A 26 1.89 3.25 -3.34
N VAL A 27 0.86 3.49 -2.54
CA VAL A 27 0.87 3.21 -1.09
C VAL A 27 0.99 1.72 -0.81
N VAL A 28 0.23 0.87 -1.52
CA VAL A 28 0.31 -0.60 -1.37
C VAL A 28 1.71 -1.11 -1.73
N LEU A 29 2.29 -0.62 -2.82
CA LEU A 29 3.65 -0.97 -3.23
C LEU A 29 4.69 -0.49 -2.22
N LEU A 30 4.55 0.72 -1.68
CA LEU A 30 5.41 1.24 -0.62
C LEU A 30 5.33 0.37 0.64
N LEU A 31 4.11 -0.01 1.03
CA LEU A 31 3.88 -0.89 2.17
C LEU A 31 4.51 -2.27 1.94
N MET A 32 4.37 -2.85 0.75
CA MET A 32 5.01 -4.13 0.44
C MET A 32 6.53 -4.04 0.32
N GLN A 33 7.08 -3.06 -0.38
CA GLN A 33 8.52 -3.00 -0.64
C GLN A 33 9.34 -2.39 0.49
N TYR A 34 8.73 -1.59 1.37
CA TYR A 34 9.46 -0.89 2.42
C TYR A 34 8.96 -1.27 3.81
N VAL A 35 7.66 -1.24 4.03
CA VAL A 35 7.10 -1.53 5.35
C VAL A 35 7.20 -3.02 5.69
N PHE A 36 6.92 -3.91 4.73
CA PHE A 36 7.07 -5.35 4.92
C PHE A 36 8.49 -5.79 5.27
N PRO A 37 9.57 -5.39 4.56
CA PRO A 37 10.92 -5.79 4.96
C PRO A 37 11.39 -5.16 6.28
N VAL A 38 10.88 -3.97 6.64
CA VAL A 38 11.17 -3.36 7.94
C VAL A 38 10.41 -4.06 9.06
N ILE A 39 9.17 -4.50 8.84
CA ILE A 39 8.33 -5.18 9.83
C ILE A 39 8.62 -6.69 9.90
N ALA A 40 9.09 -7.31 8.82
CA ALA A 40 9.49 -8.72 8.74
C ALA A 40 10.36 -9.21 9.91
N PRO A 41 11.42 -8.49 10.33
CA PRO A 41 12.21 -8.89 11.50
C PRO A 41 11.47 -8.79 12.84
N TYR A 42 10.40 -7.99 12.92
CA TYR A 42 9.56 -7.85 14.11
C TYR A 42 8.36 -8.80 14.12
N MET A 43 8.07 -9.48 13.01
CA MET A 43 6.98 -10.44 12.95
C MET A 43 7.39 -11.73 13.71
N PRO A 44 6.67 -12.10 14.77
CA PRO A 44 7.00 -13.27 15.61
C PRO A 44 6.90 -14.60 14.85
N PHE A 45 6.36 -14.60 13.62
CA PHE A 45 6.30 -15.74 12.72
C PHE A 45 7.63 -16.03 11.98
N ASN A 46 8.56 -15.07 11.90
CA ASN A 46 9.88 -15.30 11.31
C ASN A 46 10.82 -16.06 12.27
N ASN A 47 10.44 -16.14 13.55
CA ASN A 47 11.03 -17.03 14.55
C ASN A 47 10.19 -18.30 14.71
N ALA A 48 9.55 -18.78 13.64
CA ALA A 48 9.28 -20.20 13.53
C ALA A 48 10.64 -20.89 13.40
N THR A 49 11.36 -21.01 14.52
CA THR A 49 12.36 -22.05 14.68
C THR A 49 11.60 -23.34 14.41
N VAL A 50 11.78 -23.82 13.20
CA VAL A 50 11.73 -25.22 12.85
C VAL A 50 12.67 -25.90 13.86
N THR A 51 12.18 -26.22 15.05
CA THR A 51 12.74 -27.32 15.84
C THR A 51 12.04 -28.58 15.33
N GLU A 52 12.31 -28.90 14.06
CA GLU A 52 12.32 -30.28 13.61
C GLU A 52 13.58 -30.92 14.21
N GLY A 53 13.40 -31.97 15.00
CA GLY A 53 14.43 -32.99 15.21
C GLY A 53 15.38 -32.81 16.41
N GLY A 54 15.05 -33.53 17.50
CA GLY A 54 16.02 -34.40 18.18
C GLY A 54 16.83 -33.82 19.34
N GLN A 55 16.24 -33.80 20.54
CA GLN A 55 16.73 -34.52 21.73
C GLN A 55 15.53 -34.80 22.65
#